data_AF-A0A7K7TCU7-F1
#
_entry.id   AF-A0A7K7TCU7-F1
#
_cell.length_a   1.000
_cell.length_b   1.000
_cell.length_c   1.000
_cell.angle_alpha   90.00
_cell.angle_beta   90.00
_cell.angle_gamma   90.00
#
_symmetry.space_group_name_H-M   'P 1'
#
loop_
_entity.id
_entity.type
_entity.pdbx_description
1 polymer ?
#
loop_
_entity_poly.entity_id
_entity_poly.type
_entity_poly.pdbx_seq_one_letter_code
_entity_poly.pdbx_strand_id
1 'polypeptide(L)'
;SAVGRGPEVPFRSEAYRISAIARGKELRLTLSALDPAAALSQDLVFRFGMSGSFRLCPAAELPRHAHLRFLTRESPPRTLCFVDARRFGSWRLGDTWQPERGPCVVSEYQAFRENVLKNLDDKAFDKPICEALLNQKYFNGIGNYLRAEILYRLKIPPFEKARTVLEALKDQEQERWKKDPSLTLSKKVKLMQENSDLLELCHTVPMEVIRAEKQLFDPEHSDNYATFKNWLQCYLVPGMSSLRDHNGRTIWFQGEPGPMAPKGECPLFSLETHSCSGRDEDWPALSLVTSHTLKRCLRVAANSLKSDEEEGDGLRKGRARWRRKVTPAPALPETEVLLNTRRSRRMSARRGRGEARSP
;
A
#
# COMPACT_ATOMS: atom_id res chain seq x y z
N SER A 1 -25.27 -3.08 -0.65
CA SER A 1 -25.36 -4.08 -1.73
C SER A 1 -25.20 -5.45 -1.12
N ALA A 2 -26.01 -6.45 -1.49
CA ALA A 2 -25.92 -7.81 -0.94
C ALA A 2 -24.56 -8.52 -1.19
N VAL A 3 -23.74 -8.00 -2.11
CA VAL A 3 -22.41 -8.54 -2.47
C VAL A 3 -21.26 -7.72 -1.83
N GLY A 4 -21.59 -6.62 -1.14
CA GLY A 4 -20.61 -5.78 -0.43
C GLY A 4 -20.19 -6.40 0.90
N ARG A 5 -18.91 -6.29 1.26
CA ARG A 5 -18.34 -6.89 2.50
C ARG A 5 -18.34 -5.96 3.72
N GLY A 6 -18.93 -4.77 3.63
CA GLY A 6 -19.03 -3.84 4.76
C GLY A 6 -20.33 -4.01 5.54
N PRO A 7 -20.40 -3.52 6.79
CA PRO A 7 -21.61 -3.58 7.61
C PRO A 7 -22.74 -2.77 6.98
N GLU A 8 -23.98 -3.16 7.28
CA GLU A 8 -25.14 -2.32 7.01
C GLU A 8 -25.04 -1.00 7.79
N VAL A 9 -25.57 0.06 7.22
CA VAL A 9 -25.55 1.41 7.81
C VAL A 9 -26.95 1.71 8.34
N PRO A 10 -27.19 1.64 9.67
CA PRO A 10 -28.51 1.84 10.27
C PRO A 10 -28.87 3.33 10.36
N PHE A 11 -28.88 4.03 9.23
CA PHE A 11 -29.18 5.45 9.13
C PHE A 11 -30.38 5.68 8.21
N ARG A 12 -31.38 6.41 8.69
CA ARG A 12 -32.56 6.82 7.92
C ARG A 12 -32.96 8.24 8.31
N SER A 13 -32.99 9.14 7.34
CA SER A 13 -33.44 10.53 7.49
C SER A 13 -33.94 11.04 6.14
N GLU A 14 -34.98 11.87 6.13
CA GLU A 14 -35.54 12.45 4.90
C GLU A 14 -34.69 13.59 4.33
N ALA A 15 -33.90 14.25 5.19
CA ALA A 15 -33.02 15.34 4.84
C ALA A 15 -31.76 15.28 5.71
N TYR A 16 -30.62 15.05 5.08
CA TYR A 16 -29.33 14.91 5.75
C TYR A 16 -28.21 15.55 4.93
N ARG A 17 -27.12 15.94 5.59
CA ARG A 17 -25.88 16.40 4.98
C ARG A 17 -24.83 15.30 5.08
N ILE A 18 -23.99 15.21 4.06
CA ILE A 18 -22.77 14.39 4.08
C ILE A 18 -21.58 15.35 4.16
N SER A 19 -20.67 15.14 5.11
CA SER A 19 -19.34 15.77 5.12
C SER A 19 -18.26 14.70 5.16
N ALA A 20 -17.02 15.08 4.82
CA ALA A 20 -15.89 14.17 4.73
C ALA A 20 -14.64 14.77 5.37
N ILE A 21 -13.86 13.94 6.06
CA ILE A 21 -12.52 14.26 6.58
C ILE A 21 -11.60 13.09 6.24
N ALA A 22 -10.36 13.37 5.81
CA ALA A 22 -9.34 12.36 5.54
C ALA A 22 -8.24 12.36 6.60
N ARG A 23 -7.73 11.18 6.96
CA ARG A 23 -6.59 10.99 7.87
C ARG A 23 -5.69 9.86 7.36
N GLY A 24 -4.58 10.23 6.74
CA GLY A 24 -3.65 9.28 6.13
C GLY A 24 -4.32 8.50 4.99
N LYS A 25 -4.51 7.18 5.17
CA LYS A 25 -5.20 6.30 4.19
C LYS A 25 -6.64 5.94 4.58
N GLU A 26 -7.25 6.75 5.45
CA GLU A 26 -8.62 6.57 5.91
C GLU A 26 -9.43 7.83 5.60
N LEU A 27 -10.71 7.66 5.26
CA LEU A 27 -11.65 8.75 5.01
C LEU A 27 -12.90 8.52 5.85
N ARG A 28 -13.24 9.46 6.72
CA ARG A 28 -14.48 9.45 7.50
C ARG A 28 -15.53 10.26 6.77
N LEU A 29 -16.68 9.64 6.49
CA LEU A 29 -17.91 10.35 6.16
C LEU A 29 -18.75 10.53 7.42
N THR A 30 -19.33 11.71 7.60
CA THR A 30 -20.32 12.00 8.64
C THR A 30 -21.67 12.25 7.96
N LEU A 31 -22.68 11.48 8.33
CA LEU A 31 -24.07 11.66 7.90
C LEU A 31 -24.82 12.38 9.02
N SER A 32 -25.19 13.64 8.82
CA SER A 32 -25.92 14.42 9.83
C SER A 32 -27.33 14.76 9.35
N ALA A 33 -28.35 14.34 10.10
CA ALA A 33 -29.73 14.73 9.85
C ALA A 33 -29.89 16.25 9.98
N LEU A 34 -30.69 16.85 9.10
CA LEU A 34 -31.02 18.28 9.11
C LEU A 34 -32.24 18.61 9.98
N ASP A 35 -32.98 17.60 10.42
CA ASP A 35 -34.12 17.76 11.33
C ASP A 35 -33.64 18.04 12.76
N PRO A 36 -33.96 19.23 13.35
CA PRO A 36 -33.60 19.58 14.72
C PRO A 36 -34.15 18.62 15.78
N ALA A 37 -35.28 17.94 15.51
CA ALA A 37 -35.92 17.06 16.49
C ALA A 37 -35.23 15.69 16.61
N ALA A 38 -34.50 15.27 15.57
CA ALA A 38 -33.89 13.93 15.51
C ALA A 38 -32.41 13.89 15.93
N ALA A 39 -31.66 14.99 15.71
CA ALA A 39 -30.23 15.13 16.03
C ALA A 39 -29.33 13.94 15.64
N LEU A 40 -29.73 13.15 14.64
CA LEU A 40 -29.12 11.88 14.30
C LEU A 40 -27.84 12.09 13.50
N SER A 41 -26.71 11.61 14.03
CA SER A 41 -25.42 11.57 13.33
C SER A 41 -24.92 10.14 13.22
N GLN A 42 -24.40 9.76 12.04
CA GLN A 42 -23.74 8.48 11.82
C GLN A 42 -22.42 8.69 11.07
N ASP A 43 -21.32 8.35 11.74
CA ASP A 43 -19.99 8.32 11.14
C ASP A 43 -19.66 6.97 10.50
N LEU A 44 -18.88 7.02 9.41
CA LEU A 44 -18.43 5.89 8.63
C LEU A 44 -16.97 6.06 8.22
N VAL A 45 -16.06 5.21 8.71
CA VAL A 45 -14.63 5.24 8.34
C VAL A 45 -14.34 4.26 7.21
N PHE A 46 -13.95 4.78 6.05
CA PHE A 46 -13.61 4.05 4.82
C PHE A 46 -12.11 3.88 4.63
N ARG A 47 -11.73 2.75 4.04
CA ARG A 47 -10.43 2.51 3.39
C ARG A 47 -10.71 1.98 2.00
N PHE A 48 -10.10 2.57 0.96
CA PHE A 48 -10.50 2.31 -0.43
C PHE A 48 -9.89 1.03 -1.03
N GLY A 49 -8.86 0.46 -0.42
CA GLY A 49 -8.13 -0.66 -1.01
C GLY A 49 -7.39 -0.23 -2.28
N MET A 50 -7.50 -1.00 -3.37
CA MET A 50 -6.83 -0.71 -4.65
C MET A 50 -7.75 -0.15 -5.76
N SER A 51 -9.07 -0.15 -5.56
CA SER A 51 -10.04 0.29 -6.58
C SER A 51 -11.30 0.95 -6.01
N GLY A 52 -11.34 1.21 -4.70
CA GLY A 52 -12.39 2.00 -4.08
C GLY A 52 -12.33 3.46 -4.53
N SER A 53 -13.49 4.02 -4.83
CA SER A 53 -13.67 5.43 -5.18
C SER A 53 -15.07 5.89 -4.75
N PHE A 54 -15.23 7.19 -4.53
CA PHE A 54 -16.56 7.80 -4.49
C PHE A 54 -16.88 8.42 -5.85
N ARG A 55 -18.12 8.25 -6.31
CA ARG A 55 -18.64 8.88 -7.53
C ARG A 55 -20.04 9.39 -7.29
N LEU A 56 -20.30 10.63 -7.68
CA LEU A 56 -21.66 11.16 -7.78
C LEU A 56 -22.16 10.88 -9.20
N CYS A 57 -23.35 10.29 -9.33
CA CYS A 57 -23.92 9.86 -10.62
C CYS A 57 -25.46 10.03 -10.61
N PRO A 58 -26.13 10.09 -11.77
CA PRO A 58 -27.59 10.03 -11.83
C PRO A 58 -28.12 8.75 -11.16
N ALA A 59 -29.22 8.82 -10.41
CA ALA A 59 -29.76 7.64 -9.72
C ALA A 59 -30.28 6.54 -10.67
N ALA A 60 -30.53 6.88 -11.95
CA ALA A 60 -30.86 5.92 -13.00
C ALA A 60 -29.63 5.14 -13.51
N GLU A 61 -28.42 5.70 -13.40
CA GLU A 61 -27.19 5.21 -14.04
C GLU A 61 -26.17 4.74 -12.99
N LEU A 62 -26.58 3.79 -12.15
CA LEU A 62 -25.76 3.32 -11.04
C LEU A 62 -24.58 2.45 -11.52
N PRO A 63 -23.33 2.75 -11.12
CA PRO A 63 -22.17 1.94 -11.46
C PRO A 63 -22.32 0.48 -10.99
N ARG A 64 -21.97 -0.48 -11.86
CA ARG A 64 -22.09 -1.94 -11.62
C ARG A 64 -21.51 -2.40 -10.26
N HIS A 65 -20.45 -1.75 -9.79
CA HIS A 65 -19.75 -2.08 -8.55
C HIS A 65 -20.01 -1.08 -7.40
N ALA A 66 -21.13 -0.35 -7.43
CA ALA A 66 -21.58 0.52 -6.34
C ALA A 66 -22.13 -0.30 -5.16
N HIS A 67 -21.31 -0.43 -4.11
CA HIS A 67 -21.62 -1.29 -2.94
C HIS A 67 -22.41 -0.58 -1.85
N LEU A 68 -22.10 0.70 -1.61
CA LEU A 68 -22.81 1.60 -0.70
C LEU A 68 -23.25 2.83 -1.49
N ARG A 69 -24.44 3.36 -1.18
CA ARG A 69 -25.16 4.36 -1.98
C ARG A 69 -25.87 5.34 -1.07
N PHE A 70 -25.74 6.63 -1.34
CA PHE A 70 -26.45 7.72 -0.65
C PHE A 70 -27.25 8.52 -1.68
N LEU A 71 -28.57 8.56 -1.54
CA LEU A 71 -29.48 9.21 -2.49
C LEU A 71 -29.66 10.69 -2.12
N THR A 72 -29.64 11.59 -3.11
CA THR A 72 -30.02 13.00 -2.95
C THR A 72 -31.53 13.18 -3.12
N ARG A 73 -32.07 14.27 -2.56
CA ARG A 73 -33.48 14.68 -2.68
C ARG A 73 -33.75 15.53 -3.94
N GLU A 74 -32.73 15.76 -4.76
CA GLU A 74 -32.80 16.60 -5.96
C GLU A 74 -33.70 15.96 -7.04
N SER A 75 -34.15 16.77 -8.00
CA SER A 75 -34.86 16.30 -9.19
C SER A 75 -34.13 16.81 -10.44
N PRO A 76 -33.56 15.93 -11.30
CA PRO A 76 -33.51 14.47 -11.15
C PRO A 76 -32.60 14.03 -9.97
N PRO A 77 -32.91 12.90 -9.31
CA PRO A 77 -32.14 12.42 -8.16
C PRO A 77 -30.75 11.94 -8.57
N ARG A 78 -29.75 12.24 -7.73
CA ARG A 78 -28.38 11.75 -7.85
C ARG A 78 -28.06 10.77 -6.73
N THR A 79 -27.04 9.95 -6.94
CA THR A 79 -26.55 8.98 -5.94
C THR A 79 -25.04 9.12 -5.78
N LEU A 80 -24.59 9.39 -4.55
CA LEU A 80 -23.19 9.24 -4.17
C LEU A 80 -22.91 7.75 -3.90
N CYS A 81 -22.08 7.13 -4.73
CA CYS A 81 -21.76 5.71 -4.67
C CYS A 81 -20.33 5.49 -4.19
N PHE A 82 -20.13 4.59 -3.22
CA PHE A 82 -18.83 3.94 -3.00
C PHE A 82 -18.71 2.77 -3.99
N VAL A 83 -17.84 2.95 -4.99
CA VAL A 83 -17.61 1.99 -6.08
C VAL A 83 -16.28 1.29 -5.85
N ASP A 84 -16.29 -0.05 -5.80
CA ASP A 84 -15.06 -0.84 -5.71
C ASP A 84 -15.16 -2.15 -6.50
N ALA A 85 -14.50 -2.22 -7.65
CA ALA A 85 -14.53 -3.40 -8.52
C ALA A 85 -13.87 -4.64 -7.86
N ARG A 86 -12.75 -4.45 -7.13
CA ARG A 86 -11.96 -5.56 -6.57
C ARG A 86 -12.42 -6.02 -5.18
N ARG A 87 -13.31 -5.26 -4.53
CA ARG A 87 -13.88 -5.55 -3.20
C ARG A 87 -12.83 -5.69 -2.10
N PHE A 88 -11.79 -4.84 -2.16
CA PHE A 88 -10.75 -4.71 -1.14
C PHE A 88 -10.95 -3.48 -0.25
N GLY A 89 -11.83 -2.56 -0.64
CA GLY A 89 -12.29 -1.48 0.19
C GLY A 89 -13.16 -1.99 1.35
N SER A 90 -13.10 -1.29 2.47
CA SER A 90 -13.83 -1.62 3.70
C SER A 90 -14.32 -0.36 4.38
N TRP A 91 -15.54 -0.36 4.92
CA TRP A 91 -16.01 0.67 5.84
C TRP A 91 -16.34 0.08 7.21
N ARG A 92 -16.36 0.93 8.24
CA ARG A 92 -16.75 0.61 9.62
C ARG A 92 -17.72 1.67 10.12
N LEU A 93 -18.65 1.28 11.00
CA LEU A 93 -19.52 2.23 11.71
C LEU A 93 -18.74 2.91 12.83
N GLY A 94 -19.06 4.17 13.10
CA GLY A 94 -18.43 4.99 14.13
C GLY A 94 -17.39 5.96 13.58
N ASP A 95 -16.92 6.84 14.46
CA ASP A 95 -16.06 7.98 14.15
C ASP A 95 -14.54 7.68 14.23
N THR A 96 -14.23 6.52 14.80
CA THR A 96 -12.91 6.17 15.33
C THR A 96 -11.99 5.64 14.22
N TRP A 97 -10.87 6.34 14.01
CA TRP A 97 -9.77 5.90 13.13
C TRP A 97 -9.16 4.58 13.58
N GLN A 98 -8.46 3.85 12.70
CA GLN A 98 -7.77 2.62 13.11
C GLN A 98 -6.70 2.94 14.18
N PRO A 99 -6.79 2.40 15.41
CA PRO A 99 -5.99 2.87 16.55
C PRO A 99 -4.50 2.59 16.43
N GLU A 100 -4.12 1.62 15.59
CA GLU A 100 -2.73 1.29 15.27
C GLU A 100 -2.06 2.30 14.33
N ARG A 101 -2.80 3.30 13.81
CA ARG A 101 -2.29 4.29 12.84
C ARG A 101 -1.82 5.56 13.51
N GLY A 102 -0.59 5.95 13.17
CA GLY A 102 0.00 7.21 13.59
C GLY A 102 -0.67 8.45 12.98
N PRO A 103 -0.18 9.65 13.35
CA PRO A 103 -0.63 10.91 12.78
C PRO A 103 -0.47 10.95 11.25
N CYS A 104 -1.40 11.61 10.58
CA CYS A 104 -1.41 11.83 9.15
C CYS A 104 -0.23 12.72 8.72
N VAL A 105 0.58 12.24 7.76
CA VAL A 105 1.71 13.00 7.21
C VAL A 105 1.31 14.34 6.56
N VAL A 106 0.06 14.47 6.10
CA VAL A 106 -0.48 15.69 5.48
C VAL A 106 -1.05 16.66 6.52
N SER A 107 -2.02 16.22 7.33
CA SER A 107 -2.80 17.11 8.20
C SER A 107 -2.24 17.24 9.62
N GLU A 108 -1.32 16.37 10.04
CA GLU A 108 -0.79 16.31 11.40
C GLU A 108 0.76 16.27 11.41
N TYR A 109 1.43 16.99 10.48
CA TYR A 109 2.88 16.89 10.24
C TYR A 109 3.76 16.93 11.50
N GLN A 110 3.54 17.92 12.39
CA GLN A 110 4.34 18.06 13.60
C GLN A 110 4.21 16.85 14.53
N ALA A 111 2.97 16.40 14.78
CA ALA A 111 2.71 15.20 15.59
C ALA A 111 3.25 13.93 14.91
N PHE A 112 3.21 13.85 13.58
CA PHE A 112 3.85 12.78 12.81
C PHE A 112 5.36 12.75 13.03
N ARG A 113 6.04 13.89 12.86
CA ARG A 113 7.50 14.03 13.03
C ARG A 113 7.92 13.62 14.44
N GLU A 114 7.25 14.16 15.46
CA GLU A 114 7.49 13.83 16.86
C GLU A 114 7.25 12.35 17.16
N ASN A 115 6.18 11.75 16.63
CA ASN A 115 5.89 10.33 16.80
C ASN A 115 6.96 9.42 16.18
N VAL A 116 7.59 9.80 15.07
CA VAL A 116 8.72 9.05 14.50
C VAL A 116 9.97 9.22 15.38
N LEU A 117 10.38 10.47 15.62
CA LEU A 117 11.64 10.78 16.32
C LEU A 117 11.68 10.32 17.78
N LYS A 118 10.52 10.24 18.45
CA LYS A 118 10.38 9.72 19.83
C LYS A 118 10.47 8.19 19.92
N ASN A 119 10.22 7.46 18.82
CA ASN A 119 10.07 6.01 18.83
C ASN A 119 11.13 5.28 17.98
N LEU A 120 12.27 5.92 17.66
CA LEU A 120 13.31 5.34 16.80
C LEU A 120 13.85 4.00 17.30
N ASP A 121 13.79 3.73 18.61
CA ASP A 121 14.18 2.47 19.24
C ASP A 121 13.23 1.29 18.91
N ASP A 122 12.05 1.54 18.31
CA ASP A 122 11.12 0.49 17.90
C ASP A 122 11.74 -0.38 16.77
N LYS A 123 11.47 -1.70 16.84
CA LYS A 123 11.94 -2.70 15.87
C LYS A 123 11.46 -2.44 14.44
N ALA A 124 10.43 -1.61 14.25
CA ALA A 124 10.02 -1.09 12.95
C ALA A 124 11.16 -0.38 12.20
N PHE A 125 12.08 0.26 12.92
CA PHE A 125 13.21 1.00 12.36
C PHE A 125 14.50 0.17 12.20
N ASP A 126 14.49 -1.09 12.63
CA ASP A 126 15.55 -2.05 12.29
C ASP A 126 15.43 -2.59 10.85
N LYS A 127 14.32 -2.31 10.17
CA LYS A 127 14.04 -2.71 8.79
C LYS A 127 14.65 -1.77 7.74
N PRO A 128 14.72 -2.20 6.46
CA PRO A 128 14.94 -1.31 5.32
C PRO A 128 14.07 -0.05 5.35
N ILE A 129 14.62 1.12 5.02
CA ILE A 129 13.86 2.38 5.02
C ILE A 129 12.66 2.34 4.07
N CYS A 130 12.77 1.66 2.92
CA CYS A 130 11.64 1.48 2.00
C CYS A 130 10.47 0.69 2.62
N GLU A 131 10.72 -0.16 3.62
CA GLU A 131 9.69 -0.90 4.36
C GLU A 131 9.16 -0.10 5.55
N ALA A 132 10.04 0.57 6.29
CA ALA A 132 9.65 1.44 7.40
C ALA A 132 8.67 2.53 6.92
N LEU A 133 8.92 3.14 5.76
CA LEU A 133 8.03 4.11 5.10
C LEU A 133 6.62 3.57 4.78
N LEU A 134 6.41 2.25 4.71
CA LEU A 134 5.09 1.66 4.52
C LEU A 134 4.36 1.40 5.85
N ASN A 135 5.04 1.45 7.00
CA ASN A 135 4.44 1.17 8.29
C ASN A 135 3.49 2.29 8.73
N GLN A 136 2.19 2.00 8.74
CA GLN A 136 1.14 2.99 9.01
C GLN A 136 1.04 3.42 10.49
N LYS A 137 1.75 2.73 11.42
CA LYS A 137 1.96 3.21 12.81
C LYS A 137 2.78 4.50 12.86
N TYR A 138 3.62 4.72 11.86
CA TYR A 138 4.54 5.85 11.78
C TYR A 138 4.23 6.74 10.59
N PHE A 139 4.15 6.17 9.38
CA PHE A 139 3.98 6.90 8.12
C PHE A 139 2.56 6.74 7.58
N ASN A 140 1.56 7.22 8.33
CA ASN A 140 0.15 7.11 7.96
C ASN A 140 -0.17 8.04 6.78
N GLY A 141 -0.33 7.44 5.59
CA GLY A 141 -0.48 8.14 4.31
C GLY A 141 0.48 7.61 3.23
N ILE A 142 1.74 7.31 3.59
CA ILE A 142 2.78 6.98 2.61
C ILE A 142 2.52 5.65 1.91
N GLY A 143 2.33 5.70 0.58
CA GLY A 143 2.05 4.58 -0.31
C GLY A 143 3.26 4.06 -1.08
N ASN A 144 3.03 3.13 -2.02
CA ASN A 144 4.13 2.48 -2.77
C ASN A 144 4.84 3.44 -3.74
N TYR A 145 4.09 4.33 -4.40
CA TYR A 145 4.69 5.36 -5.26
C TYR A 145 5.39 6.44 -4.41
N LEU A 146 4.72 6.95 -3.37
CA LEU A 146 5.29 7.95 -2.46
C LEU A 146 6.65 7.54 -1.87
N ARG A 147 6.82 6.29 -1.41
CA ARG A 147 8.13 5.86 -0.88
C ARG A 147 9.24 5.92 -1.92
N ALA A 148 8.96 5.61 -3.19
CA ALA A 148 9.94 5.67 -4.26
C ALA A 148 10.29 7.13 -4.59
N GLU A 149 9.27 7.98 -4.71
CA GLU A 149 9.39 9.42 -5.00
C GLU A 149 10.12 10.21 -3.89
N ILE A 150 9.90 9.84 -2.62
CA ILE A 150 10.56 10.43 -1.45
C ILE A 150 12.04 10.01 -1.38
N LEU A 151 12.33 8.70 -1.47
CA LEU A 151 13.71 8.19 -1.41
C LEU A 151 14.54 8.68 -2.61
N TYR A 152 13.94 8.78 -3.79
CA TYR A 152 14.59 9.28 -5.00
C TYR A 152 15.01 10.76 -4.90
N ARG A 153 14.18 11.63 -4.30
CA ARG A 153 14.52 13.06 -4.10
C ARG A 153 15.77 13.24 -3.25
N LEU A 154 16.00 12.38 -2.25
CA LEU A 154 17.19 12.42 -1.37
C LEU A 154 18.32 11.47 -1.77
N LYS A 155 18.14 10.70 -2.86
CA LYS A 155 19.08 9.65 -3.31
C LYS A 155 19.45 8.64 -2.20
N ILE A 156 18.52 8.37 -1.29
CA ILE A 156 18.70 7.40 -0.20
C ILE A 156 18.50 5.99 -0.76
N PRO A 157 19.46 5.05 -0.60
CA PRO A 157 19.29 3.67 -1.03
C PRO A 157 18.11 3.02 -0.28
N PRO A 158 17.17 2.35 -0.97
CA PRO A 158 15.93 1.85 -0.35
C PRO A 158 16.16 0.79 0.74
N PHE A 159 17.26 0.05 0.66
CA PHE A 159 17.66 -0.96 1.62
C PHE A 159 18.77 -0.49 2.58
N GLU A 160 18.85 0.82 2.84
CA GLU A 160 19.50 1.31 4.06
C GLU A 160 18.67 1.03 5.32
N LYS A 161 19.35 0.91 6.46
CA LYS A 161 18.69 0.70 7.75
C LYS A 161 17.93 1.96 8.16
N ALA A 162 16.62 1.83 8.39
CA ALA A 162 15.75 2.99 8.64
C ALA A 162 16.18 3.83 9.85
N ARG A 163 16.60 3.20 10.95
CA ARG A 163 17.09 3.91 12.15
C ARG A 163 18.31 4.79 11.82
N THR A 164 19.31 4.24 11.12
CA THR A 164 20.53 4.96 10.74
C THR A 164 20.25 6.19 9.87
N VAL A 165 19.32 6.06 8.92
CA VAL A 165 18.87 7.19 8.08
C VAL A 165 18.19 8.28 8.93
N LEU A 166 17.35 7.90 9.90
CA LEU A 166 16.57 8.85 10.71
C LEU A 166 17.40 9.50 11.84
N GLU A 167 18.35 8.77 12.43
CA GLU A 167 19.29 9.29 13.44
C GLU A 167 20.22 10.34 12.83
N ALA A 168 20.79 10.08 11.66
CA ALA A 168 21.64 11.05 10.95
C ALA A 168 20.92 12.39 10.68
N LEU A 169 19.61 12.34 10.40
CA LEU A 169 18.79 13.54 10.21
C LEU A 169 18.52 14.28 11.53
N LYS A 170 18.25 13.55 12.62
CA LYS A 170 18.07 14.11 13.96
C LYS A 170 19.34 14.84 14.45
N ASP A 171 20.51 14.26 14.20
CA ASP A 171 21.80 14.85 14.58
C ASP A 171 22.12 16.08 13.72
N GLN A 172 21.85 16.04 12.42
CA GLN A 172 21.96 17.20 11.53
C GLN A 172 21.03 18.36 11.95
N GLU A 173 19.80 18.05 12.37
CA GLU A 173 18.82 19.02 12.88
C GLU A 173 19.30 19.65 14.20
N GLN A 174 19.79 18.84 15.15
CA GLN A 174 20.31 19.35 16.42
C GLN A 174 21.58 20.19 16.26
N GLU A 175 22.54 19.74 15.45
CA GLU A 175 23.77 20.51 15.18
C GLU A 175 23.48 21.82 14.46
N ARG A 176 22.48 21.86 13.58
CA ARG A 176 22.00 23.10 12.95
C ARG A 176 21.36 24.04 13.97
N TRP A 177 20.55 23.52 14.91
CA TRP A 177 19.94 24.31 15.98
C TRP A 177 20.97 24.90 16.96
N LYS A 178 22.06 24.18 17.25
CA LYS A 178 23.17 24.66 18.08
C LYS A 178 23.99 25.75 17.38
N LYS A 179 24.16 25.67 16.05
CA LYS A 179 25.00 26.60 15.27
C LYS A 179 24.31 27.93 14.96
N ASP A 180 22.99 27.97 14.81
CA ASP A 180 22.24 29.20 14.53
C ASP A 180 21.16 29.60 15.57
N PRO A 181 21.56 29.96 16.81
CA PRO A 181 20.65 30.59 17.77
C PRO A 181 20.08 31.93 17.27
N SER A 182 20.87 32.70 16.51
CA SER A 182 20.57 34.09 16.14
C SER A 182 19.94 34.29 14.75
N LEU A 183 19.76 33.24 13.93
CA LEU A 183 19.10 33.41 12.63
C LEU A 183 17.63 33.81 12.78
N THR A 184 17.25 34.86 12.03
CA THR A 184 15.86 35.29 11.89
C THR A 184 15.00 34.23 11.21
N LEU A 185 13.71 34.18 11.56
CA LEU A 185 12.73 33.21 11.03
C LEU A 185 12.79 33.05 9.51
N SER A 186 12.86 34.16 8.76
CA SER A 186 12.91 34.15 7.30
C SER A 186 14.15 33.45 6.72
N LYS A 187 15.31 33.54 7.40
CA LYS A 187 16.52 32.81 6.99
C LYS A 187 16.43 31.33 7.36
N LYS A 188 15.84 30.99 8.51
CA LYS A 188 15.58 29.59 8.91
C LYS A 188 14.65 28.88 7.92
N VAL A 189 13.53 29.52 7.55
CA VAL A 189 12.58 28.98 6.54
C VAL A 189 13.29 28.73 5.20
N LYS A 190 14.07 29.70 4.70
CA LYS A 190 14.78 29.53 3.43
C LYS A 190 15.78 28.37 3.47
N LEU A 191 16.54 28.24 4.56
CA LEU A 191 17.61 27.24 4.69
C LEU A 191 17.08 25.82 5.00
N MET A 192 15.88 25.69 5.57
CA MET A 192 15.13 24.42 5.63
C MET A 192 14.63 24.03 4.24
N GLN A 193 14.06 24.98 3.49
CA GLN A 193 13.54 24.73 2.14
C GLN A 193 14.63 24.38 1.11
N GLU A 194 15.88 24.78 1.36
CA GLU A 194 17.06 24.39 0.57
C GLU A 194 17.64 23.01 0.97
N ASN A 195 17.23 22.43 2.11
CA ASN A 195 17.78 21.18 2.66
C ASN A 195 16.70 20.31 3.33
N SER A 196 15.62 19.99 2.61
CA SER A 196 14.52 19.22 3.18
C SER A 196 14.94 17.82 3.64
N ASP A 197 14.53 17.44 4.84
CA ASP A 197 14.81 16.10 5.38
C ASP A 197 13.77 15.06 4.94
N LEU A 198 14.02 13.78 5.26
CA LEU A 198 13.15 12.68 4.87
C LEU A 198 11.71 12.79 5.43
N LEU A 199 11.55 13.33 6.64
CA LEU A 199 10.25 13.48 7.29
C LEU A 199 9.50 14.69 6.72
N GLU A 200 10.20 15.78 6.40
CA GLU A 200 9.65 16.90 5.66
C GLU A 200 9.17 16.46 4.27
N LEU A 201 9.96 15.66 3.53
CA LEU A 201 9.52 15.08 2.25
C LEU A 201 8.32 14.13 2.39
N CYS A 202 8.16 13.44 3.53
CA CYS A 202 6.93 12.68 3.80
C CYS A 202 5.68 13.57 3.88
N HIS A 203 5.82 14.88 4.13
CA HIS A 203 4.74 15.86 4.10
C HIS A 203 4.65 16.62 2.76
N THR A 204 5.76 17.14 2.25
CA THR A 204 5.77 18.01 1.07
C THR A 204 5.45 17.24 -0.21
N VAL A 205 5.96 16.03 -0.40
CA VAL A 205 5.73 15.23 -1.62
C VAL A 205 4.24 14.88 -1.79
N PRO A 206 3.49 14.39 -0.77
CA PRO A 206 2.04 14.27 -0.88
C PRO A 206 1.30 15.61 -1.08
N MET A 207 1.84 16.72 -0.54
CA MET A 207 1.24 18.05 -0.72
C MET A 207 1.45 18.61 -2.14
N GLU A 208 2.54 18.26 -2.83
CA GLU A 208 2.71 18.54 -4.27
C GLU A 208 1.57 17.91 -5.07
N VAL A 209 1.31 16.62 -4.83
CA VAL A 209 0.22 15.86 -5.44
C VAL A 209 -1.12 16.57 -5.17
N ILE A 210 -1.49 16.79 -3.91
CA ILE A 210 -2.76 17.47 -3.54
C ILE A 210 -2.90 18.87 -4.18
N ARG A 211 -1.80 19.60 -4.42
CA ARG A 211 -1.82 20.92 -5.07
C ARG A 211 -1.95 20.85 -6.59
N ALA A 212 -1.32 19.87 -7.23
CA ALA A 212 -1.44 19.62 -8.67
C ALA A 212 -2.81 19.02 -9.02
N GLU A 213 -3.35 18.18 -8.16
CA GLU A 213 -4.56 17.38 -8.36
C GLU A 213 -5.87 18.10 -7.97
N LYS A 214 -5.91 19.44 -7.97
CA LYS A 214 -7.08 20.22 -7.49
C LYS A 214 -8.39 20.01 -8.27
N GLN A 215 -8.36 19.32 -9.42
CA GLN A 215 -9.53 18.99 -10.25
C GLN A 215 -9.70 17.47 -10.50
N LEU A 216 -8.97 16.61 -9.76
CA LEU A 216 -8.79 15.20 -10.16
C LEU A 216 -9.98 14.25 -9.94
N PHE A 217 -10.93 14.64 -9.08
CA PHE A 217 -12.09 13.80 -8.75
C PHE A 217 -13.30 14.05 -9.67
N ASP A 218 -13.16 14.94 -10.65
CA ASP A 218 -14.15 15.15 -11.69
C ASP A 218 -13.99 14.06 -12.78
N PRO A 219 -15.00 13.19 -13.00
CA PRO A 219 -14.92 12.11 -13.98
C PRO A 219 -14.83 12.57 -15.45
N GLU A 220 -15.04 13.86 -15.76
CA GLU A 220 -15.02 14.38 -17.12
C GLU A 220 -13.61 14.76 -17.64
N HIS A 221 -12.60 14.80 -16.78
CA HIS A 221 -11.26 15.30 -17.12
C HIS A 221 -10.24 14.17 -17.35
N SER A 222 -10.00 13.80 -18.62
CA SER A 222 -9.05 12.75 -19.04
C SER A 222 -7.59 13.03 -18.69
N ASP A 223 -7.20 14.30 -18.69
CA ASP A 223 -5.78 14.73 -18.73
C ASP A 223 -5.10 14.65 -17.35
N ASN A 224 -5.91 14.38 -16.32
CA ASN A 224 -5.55 14.19 -14.93
C ASN A 224 -4.50 13.07 -14.74
N TYR A 225 -4.67 11.92 -15.40
CA TYR A 225 -3.70 10.81 -15.29
C TYR A 225 -2.38 11.12 -15.99
N ALA A 226 -2.41 11.83 -17.12
CA ALA A 226 -1.20 12.27 -17.82
C ALA A 226 -0.40 13.25 -16.95
N THR A 227 -1.08 14.17 -16.27
CA THR A 227 -0.47 15.13 -15.33
C THR A 227 0.22 14.41 -14.17
N PHE A 228 -0.47 13.45 -13.53
CA PHE A 228 0.15 12.63 -12.47
C PHE A 228 1.33 11.81 -12.99
N LYS A 229 1.22 11.19 -14.17
CA LYS A 229 2.31 10.42 -14.79
C LYS A 229 3.55 11.29 -15.06
N ASN A 230 3.36 12.54 -15.47
CA ASN A 230 4.46 13.49 -15.71
C ASN A 230 5.10 14.04 -14.41
N TRP A 231 4.40 13.95 -13.27
CA TRP A 231 4.96 14.31 -11.96
C TRP A 231 5.86 13.22 -11.36
N LEU A 232 5.66 11.95 -11.73
CA LEU A 232 6.48 10.82 -11.27
C LEU A 232 7.91 10.93 -11.79
N GLN A 233 8.88 10.88 -10.88
CA GLN A 233 10.31 10.98 -11.21
C GLN A 233 11.05 9.64 -11.10
N CYS A 234 10.47 8.67 -10.39
CA CYS A 234 11.10 7.39 -10.08
C CYS A 234 10.13 6.20 -10.26
N TYR A 235 8.90 6.32 -9.76
CA TYR A 235 7.95 5.21 -9.76
C TYR A 235 7.43 4.91 -11.17
N LEU A 236 7.68 3.70 -11.68
CA LEU A 236 7.36 3.26 -13.05
C LEU A 236 8.08 4.06 -14.16
N VAL A 237 9.13 4.81 -13.84
CA VAL A 237 9.89 5.62 -14.80
C VAL A 237 10.94 4.75 -15.53
N PRO A 238 11.08 4.84 -16.87
CA PRO A 238 12.11 4.11 -17.62
C PRO A 238 13.53 4.40 -17.12
N GLY A 239 14.44 3.43 -17.26
CA GLY A 239 15.82 3.53 -16.79
C GLY A 239 16.02 3.39 -15.28
N MET A 240 14.95 3.39 -14.48
CA MET A 240 15.06 3.15 -13.03
C MET A 240 15.24 1.66 -12.68
N SER A 241 15.92 1.45 -11.56
CA SER A 241 16.12 0.13 -10.95
C SER A 241 14.92 -0.27 -10.10
N SER A 242 14.59 -1.55 -10.11
CA SER A 242 13.53 -2.10 -9.26
C SER A 242 13.91 -3.42 -8.60
N LEU A 243 13.46 -3.60 -7.35
CA LEU A 243 13.67 -4.79 -6.50
C LEU A 243 12.41 -5.06 -5.67
N ARG A 244 12.29 -6.25 -5.08
CA ARG A 244 11.19 -6.59 -4.17
C ARG A 244 11.60 -6.38 -2.71
N ASP A 245 10.69 -5.82 -1.90
CA ASP A 245 10.85 -5.81 -0.45
C ASP A 245 10.44 -7.17 0.17
N HIS A 246 10.70 -7.37 1.47
CA HIS A 246 10.39 -8.64 2.16
C HIS A 246 8.88 -8.95 2.20
N ASN A 247 8.02 -7.99 1.87
CA ASN A 247 6.56 -8.15 1.77
C ASN A 247 6.10 -8.38 0.32
N GLY A 248 7.04 -8.61 -0.60
CA GLY A 248 6.80 -8.88 -2.02
C GLY A 248 6.40 -7.67 -2.86
N ARG A 249 6.51 -6.44 -2.34
CA ARG A 249 6.14 -5.22 -3.09
C ARG A 249 7.36 -4.64 -3.78
N THR A 250 7.21 -4.27 -5.05
CA THR A 250 8.26 -3.60 -5.81
C THR A 250 8.56 -2.21 -5.24
N ILE A 251 9.84 -1.92 -5.01
CA ILE A 251 10.41 -0.60 -4.77
C ILE A 251 11.18 -0.16 -6.02
N TRP A 252 11.07 1.12 -6.36
CA TRP A 252 11.75 1.78 -7.48
C TRP A 252 12.79 2.76 -6.92
N PHE A 253 13.97 2.81 -7.52
CA PHE A 253 15.10 3.63 -7.07
C PHE A 253 16.13 3.87 -8.19
N GLN A 254 17.12 4.72 -7.92
CA GLN A 254 18.24 5.01 -8.81
C GLN A 254 19.56 4.78 -8.06
N GLY A 255 20.56 4.17 -8.72
CA GLY A 255 21.86 3.88 -8.11
C GLY A 255 21.86 2.58 -7.31
N GLU A 256 22.64 2.56 -6.23
CA GLU A 256 22.82 1.38 -5.37
C GLU A 256 21.57 1.05 -4.53
N PRO A 257 21.27 -0.24 -4.27
CA PRO A 257 20.09 -0.64 -3.51
C PRO A 257 20.27 -0.45 -1.98
N GLY A 258 21.50 -0.54 -1.47
CA GLY A 258 21.81 -0.50 -0.03
C GLY A 258 22.10 -1.88 0.59
N PRO A 259 22.66 -1.92 1.81
CA PRO A 259 23.26 -3.13 2.42
C PRO A 259 22.25 -4.21 2.82
N MET A 260 20.98 -3.86 3.05
CA MET A 260 19.93 -4.82 3.43
C MET A 260 19.15 -5.39 2.23
N ALA A 261 19.67 -5.24 1.01
CA ALA A 261 19.02 -5.74 -0.21
C ALA A 261 18.88 -7.27 -0.22
N PRO A 262 17.81 -7.83 -0.81
CA PRO A 262 17.61 -9.27 -0.89
C PRO A 262 18.75 -9.96 -1.67
N LYS A 263 19.49 -10.86 -1.00
CA LYS A 263 20.64 -11.56 -1.58
C LYS A 263 20.20 -12.46 -2.73
N GLY A 264 20.68 -12.18 -3.93
CA GLY A 264 20.45 -12.99 -5.14
C GLY A 264 19.47 -12.40 -6.15
N GLU A 265 18.79 -11.29 -5.84
CA GLU A 265 18.04 -10.52 -6.84
C GLU A 265 18.94 -9.45 -7.46
N CYS A 266 19.12 -9.47 -8.78
CA CYS A 266 19.70 -8.34 -9.51
C CYS A 266 18.60 -7.29 -9.78
N PRO A 267 18.89 -5.98 -9.64
CA PRO A 267 17.92 -4.94 -9.97
C PRO A 267 17.42 -5.07 -11.41
N LEU A 268 16.09 -5.04 -11.58
CA LEU A 268 15.45 -5.04 -12.88
C LEU A 268 15.39 -3.60 -13.40
N PHE A 269 16.06 -3.34 -14.52
CA PHE A 269 15.96 -2.09 -15.27
C PHE A 269 14.64 -2.03 -16.04
N SER A 270 13.91 -0.93 -15.90
CA SER A 270 12.72 -0.66 -16.71
C SER A 270 13.14 -0.21 -18.12
N LEU A 271 13.04 -1.11 -19.11
CA LEU A 271 13.25 -0.78 -20.53
C LEU A 271 11.98 -0.18 -21.14
N GLU A 272 12.15 0.78 -22.07
CA GLU A 272 11.06 1.33 -22.86
C GLU A 272 10.54 0.30 -23.87
N THR A 273 9.25 -0.04 -23.77
CA THR A 273 8.54 -0.72 -24.85
C THR A 273 8.10 0.29 -25.89
N HIS A 274 8.86 0.44 -26.98
CA HIS A 274 8.39 1.18 -28.16
C HIS A 274 7.11 0.54 -28.70
N SER A 275 6.03 1.30 -28.73
CA SER A 275 4.75 0.88 -29.29
C SER A 275 4.82 0.80 -30.82
N CYS A 276 4.99 -0.42 -31.35
CA CYS A 276 4.66 -0.67 -32.75
C CYS A 276 3.14 -0.80 -32.90
N SER A 277 2.53 0.07 -33.71
CA SER A 277 1.12 -0.02 -34.08
C SER A 277 0.90 -1.12 -35.13
N GLY A 278 0.17 -2.17 -34.77
CA GLY A 278 -0.11 -3.29 -35.67
C GLY A 278 -1.19 -4.21 -35.09
N ARG A 279 -2.19 -4.50 -35.90
CA ARG A 279 -3.45 -5.21 -35.59
C ARG A 279 -3.30 -6.61 -35.00
N ASP A 280 -4.23 -6.87 -34.07
CA ASP A 280 -5.01 -8.10 -33.81
C ASP A 280 -4.36 -9.46 -33.46
N GLU A 281 -5.03 -10.08 -32.49
CA GLU A 281 -5.07 -11.50 -32.07
C GLU A 281 -3.97 -12.11 -31.16
N ASP A 282 -4.49 -12.90 -30.23
CA ASP A 282 -3.91 -13.89 -29.31
C ASP A 282 -2.81 -13.53 -28.28
N TRP A 283 -3.19 -13.77 -27.02
CA TRP A 283 -2.34 -13.73 -25.83
C TRP A 283 -1.86 -15.14 -25.44
N PRO A 284 -0.57 -15.47 -25.57
CA PRO A 284 0.05 -16.54 -24.79
C PRO A 284 0.60 -16.01 -23.47
N ALA A 285 0.44 -16.78 -22.40
CA ALA A 285 0.83 -16.37 -21.05
C ALA A 285 2.33 -16.07 -20.90
N LEU A 286 2.64 -15.05 -20.09
CA LEU A 286 3.99 -14.72 -19.61
C LEU A 286 4.69 -15.94 -19.00
N SER A 287 5.55 -16.58 -19.77
CA SER A 287 6.40 -17.67 -19.30
C SER A 287 7.61 -17.12 -18.53
N LEU A 288 7.90 -17.70 -17.37
CA LEU A 288 9.12 -17.39 -16.62
C LEU A 288 10.34 -17.79 -17.45
N VAL A 289 11.11 -16.80 -17.92
CA VAL A 289 12.46 -17.05 -18.44
C VAL A 289 13.41 -17.11 -17.23
N THR A 290 13.86 -18.31 -16.90
CA THR A 290 14.82 -18.54 -15.81
C THR A 290 16.25 -18.18 -16.22
N SER A 291 17.06 -17.77 -15.25
CA SER A 291 18.39 -17.14 -15.40
C SER A 291 19.52 -18.04 -15.95
N HIS A 292 19.18 -19.20 -16.53
CA HIS A 292 20.16 -20.15 -17.11
C HIS A 292 20.50 -19.89 -18.59
N THR A 293 19.64 -19.21 -19.36
CA THR A 293 19.88 -18.95 -20.79
C THR A 293 20.93 -17.85 -21.05
N LEU A 294 20.99 -16.83 -20.19
CA LEU A 294 21.89 -15.67 -20.36
C LEU A 294 23.39 -16.04 -20.26
N LYS A 295 23.72 -17.06 -19.45
CA LYS A 295 25.09 -17.63 -19.36
C LYS A 295 25.53 -18.40 -20.61
N ARG A 296 24.61 -18.74 -21.53
CA ARG A 296 24.93 -19.48 -22.78
C ARG A 296 25.37 -18.52 -23.89
N CYS A 297 24.70 -17.38 -24.07
CA CYS A 297 25.07 -16.40 -25.09
C CYS A 297 26.46 -15.78 -24.84
N LEU A 298 26.80 -15.48 -23.58
CA LEU A 298 28.11 -14.91 -23.22
C LEU A 298 29.31 -15.87 -23.39
N ARG A 299 29.09 -17.19 -23.54
CA ARG A 299 30.16 -18.14 -23.89
C ARG A 299 30.31 -18.38 -25.39
N VAL A 300 29.24 -18.19 -26.16
CA VAL A 300 29.28 -18.37 -27.62
C VAL A 300 30.02 -17.22 -28.31
N ALA A 301 29.90 -15.99 -27.80
CA ALA A 301 30.63 -14.83 -28.32
C ALA A 301 32.15 -14.80 -28.01
N ALA A 302 32.62 -15.64 -27.08
CA ALA A 302 34.02 -15.62 -26.61
C ALA A 302 34.95 -16.64 -27.31
N ASN A 303 34.39 -17.56 -28.11
CA ASN A 303 35.13 -18.70 -28.67
C ASN A 303 35.36 -18.64 -30.19
N SER A 304 35.03 -17.53 -30.86
CA SER A 304 35.14 -17.40 -32.33
C SER A 304 36.47 -16.80 -32.83
N LEU A 305 37.52 -16.76 -32.00
CA LEU A 305 38.84 -16.23 -32.36
C LEU A 305 39.96 -17.10 -31.75
N LYS A 306 40.28 -18.22 -32.40
CA LYS A 306 41.64 -18.81 -32.47
C LYS A 306 41.70 -19.99 -33.44
N SER A 307 42.43 -19.76 -34.54
CA SER A 307 43.32 -20.68 -35.29
C SER A 307 42.95 -22.15 -35.46
N ASP A 308 42.86 -22.56 -36.73
CA ASP A 308 43.08 -23.93 -37.20
C ASP A 308 44.47 -24.46 -36.80
N GLU A 309 44.57 -25.75 -36.42
CA GLU A 309 45.46 -26.74 -37.06
C GLU A 309 45.31 -28.15 -36.44
N GLU A 310 45.45 -29.15 -37.31
CA GLU A 310 45.76 -30.59 -37.11
C GLU A 310 44.80 -31.61 -36.43
N GLU A 311 45.05 -32.85 -36.88
CA GLU A 311 44.27 -34.10 -36.81
C GLU A 311 44.08 -34.73 -35.41
N GLY A 312 43.15 -35.69 -35.30
CA GLY A 312 43.04 -36.56 -34.12
C GLY A 312 41.86 -37.55 -34.16
N ASP A 313 42.13 -38.79 -34.57
CA ASP A 313 41.19 -39.93 -34.62
C ASP A 313 40.77 -40.46 -33.21
N GLY A 314 39.73 -41.31 -33.15
CA GLY A 314 39.72 -42.39 -32.14
C GLY A 314 38.58 -42.47 -31.10
N LEU A 315 37.49 -43.13 -31.48
CA LEU A 315 36.87 -44.27 -30.76
C LEU A 315 36.59 -44.27 -29.21
N ARG A 316 35.28 -44.32 -28.89
CA ARG A 316 34.55 -45.38 -28.12
C ARG A 316 34.88 -45.76 -26.64
N LYS A 317 33.78 -46.14 -25.95
CA LYS A 317 33.61 -46.88 -24.66
C LYS A 317 33.74 -46.02 -23.38
N GLY A 318 32.97 -46.24 -22.31
CA GLY A 318 31.77 -47.07 -22.14
C GLY A 318 31.66 -47.81 -20.79
N ARG A 319 30.45 -47.82 -20.20
CA ARG A 319 30.05 -48.57 -18.97
C ARG A 319 30.72 -48.05 -17.66
N ALA A 320 30.23 -48.32 -16.44
CA ALA A 320 29.09 -49.13 -16.01
C ALA A 320 28.43 -48.59 -14.70
N ARG A 321 27.12 -48.88 -14.55
CA ARG A 321 26.37 -49.22 -13.33
C ARG A 321 27.08 -49.07 -11.95
N TRP A 322 26.29 -48.63 -10.97
CA TRP A 322 26.00 -49.46 -9.77
C TRP A 322 24.48 -49.48 -9.51
N ARG A 323 23.94 -50.63 -9.08
CA ARG A 323 22.54 -50.80 -8.65
C ARG A 323 22.54 -51.15 -7.15
N ARG A 324 21.60 -50.58 -6.39
CA ARG A 324 20.79 -51.37 -5.44
C ARG A 324 19.30 -51.12 -5.70
N LYS A 325 18.48 -52.07 -5.30
CA LYS A 325 17.10 -52.31 -5.74
C LYS A 325 16.19 -52.29 -4.49
N VAL A 326 14.91 -51.91 -4.67
CA VAL A 326 13.70 -52.60 -4.11
C VAL A 326 13.43 -52.38 -2.59
N THR A 327 12.20 -52.09 -2.10
CA THR A 327 10.83 -51.89 -2.67
C THR A 327 9.93 -51.10 -1.68
N PRO A 328 8.70 -50.66 -2.06
CA PRO A 328 7.80 -49.81 -1.26
C PRO A 328 6.67 -50.58 -0.53
N ALA A 329 5.91 -49.88 0.33
CA ALA A 329 4.48 -50.09 0.67
C ALA A 329 3.99 -48.91 1.59
N PRO A 330 2.72 -48.84 2.08
CA PRO A 330 1.59 -48.26 1.34
C PRO A 330 0.76 -47.25 2.18
N ALA A 331 -0.49 -46.97 1.76
CA ALA A 331 -1.39 -45.97 2.36
C ALA A 331 -2.26 -46.47 3.55
N LEU A 332 -2.85 -45.49 4.27
CA LEU A 332 -4.06 -45.44 5.13
C LEU A 332 -4.68 -46.72 5.73
N PRO A 333 -5.28 -46.57 6.93
CA PRO A 333 -6.74 -46.81 7.03
C PRO A 333 -7.52 -45.78 7.87
N GLU A 334 -8.82 -45.66 7.58
CA GLU A 334 -9.86 -45.14 8.49
C GLU A 334 -10.24 -46.25 9.48
N THR A 335 -10.43 -46.03 10.79
CA THR A 335 -11.72 -45.80 11.51
C THR A 335 -11.46 -45.95 13.04
N GLU A 336 -12.36 -45.68 14.02
CA GLU A 336 -13.80 -45.38 13.98
C GLU A 336 -14.26 -44.38 15.10
N VAL A 337 -15.55 -44.45 15.45
CA VAL A 337 -16.37 -43.69 16.43
C VAL A 337 -16.04 -43.96 17.91
N LEU A 338 -16.15 -42.91 18.74
CA LEU A 338 -16.74 -43.07 20.08
C LEU A 338 -17.55 -41.82 20.49
N LEU A 339 -18.87 -42.00 20.59
CA LEU A 339 -19.83 -40.98 20.99
C LEU A 339 -19.74 -40.71 22.51
N ASN A 340 -19.85 -39.44 22.92
CA ASN A 340 -20.24 -39.15 24.30
C ASN A 340 -21.23 -37.97 24.39
N THR A 341 -22.52 -38.33 24.33
CA THR A 341 -23.64 -37.45 24.65
C THR A 341 -23.74 -37.19 26.15
N ARG A 342 -23.96 -35.93 26.55
CA ARG A 342 -24.75 -35.63 27.76
C ARG A 342 -25.81 -34.56 27.49
N ARG A 343 -27.07 -34.98 27.56
CA ARG A 343 -28.25 -34.11 27.52
C ARG A 343 -28.52 -33.49 28.91
N SER A 344 -28.90 -32.21 28.89
CA SER A 344 -30.01 -31.59 29.63
C SER A 344 -30.49 -32.17 30.96
N ARG A 345 -30.67 -31.30 31.96
CA ARG A 345 -31.93 -31.25 32.73
C ARG A 345 -32.35 -29.82 33.11
N ARG A 346 -33.66 -29.59 33.08
CA ARG A 346 -34.40 -28.35 33.41
C ARG A 346 -34.75 -28.27 34.90
N MET A 347 -35.48 -27.19 35.26
CA MET A 347 -36.35 -26.96 36.43
C MET A 347 -35.66 -26.17 37.57
N SER A 348 -36.30 -25.22 38.28
CA SER A 348 -37.66 -24.62 38.17
C SER A 348 -37.77 -23.31 38.99
N ALA A 349 -38.86 -22.55 38.84
CA ALA A 349 -39.06 -21.20 39.40
C ALA A 349 -39.64 -21.13 40.84
N ARG A 350 -39.39 -20.00 41.52
CA ARG A 350 -40.20 -19.33 42.59
C ARG A 350 -39.72 -17.85 42.67
N ARG A 351 -40.52 -16.80 42.48
CA ARG A 351 -41.65 -16.21 43.27
C ARG A 351 -41.29 -15.61 44.64
N GLY A 352 -41.44 -14.29 44.77
CA GLY A 352 -41.48 -13.47 46.01
C GLY A 352 -40.92 -12.05 45.74
N ARG A 353 -41.69 -10.95 45.57
CA ARG A 353 -42.60 -10.12 46.42
C ARG A 353 -41.90 -9.18 47.43
N GLY A 354 -42.38 -7.93 47.49
CA GLY A 354 -41.98 -6.83 48.40
C GLY A 354 -41.16 -5.75 47.64
N GLU A 355 -41.59 -4.50 47.41
CA GLU A 355 -41.97 -3.41 48.34
C GLU A 355 -40.80 -2.93 49.24
N ALA A 356 -40.60 -1.64 49.55
CA ALA A 356 -41.04 -0.36 48.95
C ALA A 356 -40.28 0.81 49.64
N ARG A 357 -40.43 2.03 49.09
CA ARG A 357 -40.17 3.36 49.69
C ARG A 357 -38.73 3.87 49.89
N SER A 358 -38.58 5.14 49.49
CA SER A 358 -37.60 6.14 49.92
C SER A 358 -37.72 6.47 51.43
N PRO A 359 -36.79 7.24 52.02
CA PRO A 359 -36.82 8.71 51.87
C PRO A 359 -35.90 9.28 50.78
#